data_AF-A0A314UFJ4-F1
#
_entry.id   AF-A0A314UFJ4-F1
#
_cell.length_a   1.000
_cell.length_b   1.000
_cell.length_c   1.000
_cell.angle_alpha   90.00
_cell.angle_beta   90.00
_cell.angle_gamma   90.00
#
_symmetry.space_group_name_H-M   'P 1'
#
loop_
_entity.id
_entity.type
_entity.pdbx_description
1 polymer ?
#
loop_
_entity_poly.entity_id
_entity_poly.type
_entity_poly.pdbx_seq_one_letter_code
_entity_poly.pdbx_strand_id
1 'polypeptide(L)'
;MEELHAAALAYYSNGSPELQRLAWSFFQSMDTNNDGRISSSEFYEFLQQSGYSWIVNDPSFFMKLDRNRDGGLDFYEVLTFYYIVKTRNILCQGS
;
A
#
# COMPACT_ATOMS: atom_id res chain seq x y z
N MET A 1 13.10 1.80 2.94
CA MET A 1 11.87 2.30 2.29
C MET A 1 12.14 2.74 0.87
N GLU A 2 13.20 3.49 0.61
CA GLU A 2 13.49 4.00 -0.74
C GLU A 2 13.72 2.88 -1.78
N GLU A 3 14.44 1.82 -1.43
CA GLU A 3 14.64 0.67 -2.32
C GLU A 3 13.34 -0.09 -2.61
N LEU A 4 12.46 -0.23 -1.61
CA LEU A 4 11.15 -0.86 -1.77
C LEU A 4 10.23 -0.02 -2.65
N HIS A 5 10.31 1.31 -2.51
CA HIS A 5 9.56 2.23 -3.36
C HIS A 5 10.01 2.14 -4.82
N ALA A 6 11.31 2.15 -5.08
CA ALA A 6 11.86 1.95 -6.42
C ALA A 6 11.44 0.59 -7.01
N ALA A 7 11.52 -0.48 -6.22
CA ALA A 7 11.08 -1.81 -6.63
C ALA A 7 9.57 -1.88 -6.92
N ALA A 8 8.75 -1.22 -6.10
CA ALA A 8 7.30 -1.16 -6.28
C ALA A 8 6.91 -0.37 -7.55
N LEU A 9 7.58 0.76 -7.80
CA LEU A 9 7.40 1.53 -9.02
C LEU A 9 7.80 0.72 -10.26
N ALA A 10 8.92 0.01 -10.20
CA ALA A 10 9.36 -0.87 -11.28
C ALA A 10 8.37 -2.03 -11.49
N TYR A 11 7.87 -2.64 -10.42
CA TYR A 11 6.87 -3.71 -10.46
C TYR A 11 5.55 -3.25 -11.07
N TYR A 12 5.11 -2.04 -10.74
CA TYR A 12 3.92 -1.43 -11.33
C TYR A 12 4.11 -1.06 -12.81
N SER A 13 5.20 -0.36 -13.11
CA SER A 13 5.48 0.16 -14.46
C SER A 13 5.77 -0.94 -15.47
N ASN A 14 6.45 -2.01 -15.03
CA ASN A 14 6.73 -3.19 -15.83
C ASN A 14 5.60 -4.24 -15.75
N GLY A 15 4.57 -3.99 -14.95
CA GLY A 15 3.42 -4.86 -14.78
C GLY A 15 2.45 -4.80 -15.95
N SER A 16 1.58 -5.81 -16.05
CA SER A 16 0.51 -5.83 -17.06
C SER A 16 -0.53 -4.72 -16.81
N PRO A 17 -1.32 -4.33 -17.83
CA PRO A 17 -2.43 -3.38 -17.63
C PRO A 17 -3.42 -3.83 -16.54
N GLU A 18 -3.59 -5.14 -16.37
CA GLU A 18 -4.39 -5.72 -15.31
C GLU A 18 -3.79 -5.48 -13.93
N LEU A 19 -2.48 -5.67 -13.76
CA LEU A 19 -1.78 -5.35 -12.51
C LEU A 19 -1.93 -3.87 -12.16
N GLN A 20 -1.81 -2.98 -13.15
CA GLN A 20 -2.00 -1.55 -12.94
C GLN A 20 -3.43 -1.22 -12.48
N ARG A 21 -4.45 -1.86 -13.09
CA ARG A 21 -5.85 -1.74 -12.65
C ARG A 21 -6.07 -2.29 -11.25
N LEU A 22 -5.45 -3.43 -10.90
CA LEU A 22 -5.57 -4.01 -9.57
C LEU A 22 -4.93 -3.13 -8.50
N ALA A 23 -3.76 -2.54 -8.78
CA ALA A 23 -3.12 -1.59 -7.88
C ALA A 23 -3.96 -0.31 -7.70
N TRP A 24 -4.53 0.20 -8.80
CA TRP A 24 -5.46 1.33 -8.75
C TRP A 24 -6.73 1.02 -7.96
N SER A 25 -7.36 -0.12 -8.22
CA SER A 25 -8.54 -0.57 -7.49
C SER A 25 -8.24 -0.80 -6.00
N PHE A 26 -7.04 -1.26 -5.66
CA PHE A 26 -6.59 -1.41 -4.29
C PHE A 26 -6.46 -0.06 -3.60
N PHE A 27 -5.85 0.92 -4.27
CA PHE A 27 -5.79 2.30 -3.78
C PHE A 27 -7.20 2.86 -3.52
N GLN A 28 -8.11 2.74 -4.50
CA GLN A 28 -9.49 3.20 -4.35
C GLN A 28 -10.28 2.48 -3.24
N SER A 29 -9.92 1.23 -2.92
CA SER A 29 -10.56 0.52 -1.80
C SER A 29 -10.12 1.02 -0.43
N MET A 30 -8.97 1.70 -0.35
CA MET A 30 -8.51 2.37 0.87
C MET A 30 -8.99 3.81 0.95
N ASP A 31 -9.02 4.50 -0.20
CA ASP A 31 -9.45 5.90 -0.32
C ASP A 31 -10.98 6.00 -0.19
N THR A 32 -11.45 6.03 1.05
CA THR A 32 -12.89 5.95 1.33
C THR A 32 -13.55 7.30 1.07
N ASN A 33 -12.84 8.39 1.38
CA ASN A 33 -13.32 9.75 1.12
C ASN A 33 -13.10 10.23 -0.33
N ASN A 34 -12.36 9.47 -1.16
CA ASN A 34 -12.03 9.76 -2.55
C ASN A 34 -11.33 11.12 -2.73
N ASP A 35 -10.50 11.51 -1.76
CA ASP A 35 -9.71 12.74 -1.83
C ASP A 35 -8.40 12.56 -2.62
N GLY A 36 -8.11 11.33 -3.07
CA GLY A 36 -6.93 10.97 -3.84
C GLY A 36 -5.70 10.72 -2.97
N ARG A 37 -5.86 10.59 -1.65
CA ARG A 37 -4.83 10.31 -0.66
C ARG A 37 -5.40 9.38 0.41
N ILE A 38 -4.53 8.60 1.06
CA ILE A 38 -4.95 7.75 2.18
C ILE A 38 -4.53 8.40 3.48
N SER A 39 -5.50 8.84 4.26
CA SER A 39 -5.23 9.36 5.60
C SER A 39 -4.81 8.23 6.54
N SER A 40 -4.08 8.56 7.62
CA SER A 40 -3.71 7.56 8.62
C SER A 40 -4.91 6.78 9.15
N SER A 41 -6.04 7.45 9.38
CA SER A 41 -7.28 6.81 9.84
C SER A 41 -7.79 5.76 8.87
N GLU A 42 -7.92 6.11 7.58
CA GLU A 42 -8.38 5.21 6.52
C GLU A 42 -7.43 4.02 6.36
N PHE A 43 -6.13 4.27 6.46
CA PHE A 43 -5.11 3.22 6.43
C PHE A 43 -5.31 2.24 7.60
N TYR A 44 -5.48 2.73 8.83
CA TYR A 44 -5.70 1.86 9.99
C TYR A 44 -7.00 1.08 9.91
N GLU A 45 -8.09 1.72 9.46
CA GLU A 45 -9.38 1.04 9.26
C GLU A 45 -9.26 -0.07 8.24
N PHE A 46 -8.60 0.19 7.10
CA PHE A 46 -8.36 -0.82 6.08
C PHE A 46 -7.51 -1.99 6.59
N LEU A 47 -6.44 -1.71 7.35
CA LEU A 47 -5.59 -2.76 7.92
C LEU A 47 -6.36 -3.65 8.91
N GLN A 48 -7.23 -3.06 9.73
CA GLN A 48 -8.09 -3.80 10.65
C GLN A 48 -9.07 -4.69 9.89
N GLN A 49 -9.71 -4.16 8.84
CA GLN A 49 -10.65 -4.93 8.00
C GLN A 49 -9.96 -6.04 7.20
N SER A 50 -8.76 -5.78 6.70
CA SER A 50 -8.01 -6.73 5.86
C SER A 50 -7.21 -7.77 6.65
N GLY A 51 -7.21 -7.69 8.00
CA GLY A 51 -6.49 -8.64 8.85
C GLY A 51 -4.97 -8.45 8.87
N TYR A 52 -4.46 -7.29 8.47
CA TYR A 52 -3.02 -6.96 8.50
C TYR A 52 -2.56 -6.48 9.89
N SER A 53 -2.93 -7.22 10.93
CA SER A 53 -2.66 -6.86 12.33
C SER A 53 -1.17 -6.66 12.65
N TRP A 54 -0.27 -7.27 11.87
CA TRP A 54 1.18 -7.07 12.01
C TRP A 54 1.62 -5.64 11.66
N ILE A 55 0.85 -4.92 10.83
CA ILE A 55 1.11 -3.53 10.45
C ILE A 55 0.43 -2.56 11.41
N VAL A 56 -0.79 -2.91 11.86
CA VAL A 56 -1.53 -2.11 12.85
C VAL A 56 -0.70 -1.88 14.12
N ASN A 57 0.10 -2.87 14.50
CA ASN A 57 0.99 -2.79 15.67
C ASN A 57 2.30 -2.01 15.43
N ASP A 58 2.63 -1.61 14.19
CA ASP A 58 3.78 -0.77 13.87
C ASP A 58 3.33 0.62 13.38
N PRO A 59 3.09 1.59 14.29
CA PRO A 59 2.72 2.95 13.89
C PRO A 59 3.82 3.67 13.10
N SER A 60 5.07 3.22 13.21
CA SER A 60 6.16 3.75 12.38
C SER A 60 6.05 3.29 10.92
N PHE A 61 5.24 2.28 10.62
CA PHE A 61 5.06 1.80 9.25
C PHE A 61 4.38 2.82 8.35
N PHE A 62 3.34 3.51 8.85
CA PHE A 62 2.72 4.61 8.13
C PHE A 62 3.73 5.72 7.86
N MET A 63 4.47 6.17 8.88
CA MET A 63 5.52 7.20 8.72
C MET A 63 6.68 6.78 7.81
N LYS A 64 6.92 5.47 7.69
CA LYS A 64 7.91 4.93 6.75
C LYS A 64 7.40 5.07 5.32
N LEU A 65 6.09 4.86 5.10
CA LEU A 65 5.44 4.95 3.78
C LEU A 65 5.26 6.40 3.33
N ASP A 66 4.85 7.27 4.26
CA ASP A 66 4.73 8.71 4.09
C ASP A 66 6.12 9.33 3.96
N ARG A 67 6.64 9.33 2.74
CA ARG A 67 8.00 9.77 2.41
C ARG A 67 8.06 11.28 2.34
N ASN A 68 6.99 11.89 1.81
CA ASN A 68 6.89 13.34 1.68
C ASN A 68 6.50 14.03 3.01
N ARG A 69 6.06 13.24 4.02
CA ARG A 69 5.64 13.68 5.36
C ARG A 69 4.48 14.66 5.33
N ASP A 70 3.57 14.47 4.39
CA ASP A 70 2.38 15.31 4.24
C ASP A 70 1.20 14.83 5.10
N GLY A 71 1.36 13.70 5.80
CA GLY A 71 0.36 13.12 6.69
C GLY A 71 -0.68 12.25 5.97
N GLY A 72 -0.52 12.04 4.66
CA GLY A 72 -1.28 11.09 3.85
C GLY A 72 -0.35 10.19 3.05
N LEU A 73 -0.94 9.18 2.41
CA LEU A 73 -0.23 8.36 1.42
C LEU A 73 -0.78 8.64 0.04
N ASP A 74 0.08 9.08 -0.86
CA ASP A 74 -0.28 9.21 -2.26
C ASP A 74 -0.30 7.85 -2.98
N PHE A 75 -0.76 7.82 -4.22
CA PHE A 75 -0.83 6.60 -5.02
C PHE A 75 0.52 5.87 -5.11
N TYR A 76 1.64 6.58 -5.26
CA TYR A 76 2.97 5.99 -5.39
C TYR A 76 3.51 5.45 -4.06
N GLU A 77 3.19 6.10 -2.95
CA GLU A 77 3.49 5.62 -1.61
C GLU A 77 2.69 4.35 -1.31
N VAL A 78 1.40 4.31 -1.69
CA VAL A 78 0.56 3.13 -1.61
C VAL A 78 1.04 2.00 -2.51
N LEU A 79 1.61 2.26 -3.69
CA LEU A 79 2.22 1.21 -4.51
C LEU A 79 3.31 0.46 -3.74
N THR A 80 4.07 1.16 -2.90
CA THR A 80 5.09 0.55 -2.03
C THR A 80 4.44 -0.42 -1.04
N PHE A 81 3.33 0.01 -0.42
CA PHE A 81 2.56 -0.84 0.46
C PHE A 81 1.97 -2.05 -0.27
N TYR A 82 1.37 -1.85 -1.44
CA TYR A 82 0.83 -2.91 -2.29
C TYR A 82 1.90 -3.93 -2.66
N TYR A 83 3.10 -3.48 -3.02
CA TYR A 83 4.24 -4.35 -3.31
C TYR A 83 4.65 -5.18 -2.09
N ILE A 84 4.73 -4.57 -0.90
CA ILE A 84 5.04 -5.28 0.35
C ILE A 84 3.98 -6.32 0.67
N VAL A 85 2.70 -5.97 0.55
CA VAL A 85 1.59 -6.90 0.80
C VAL A 85 1.59 -8.03 -0.22
N LYS A 86 1.75 -7.74 -1.52
CA LYS A 86 1.81 -8.77 -2.55
C LYS A 86 2.99 -9.71 -2.36
N THR A 87 4.18 -9.18 -2.15
CA THR A 87 5.38 -10.02 -1.94
C THR A 87 5.31 -10.83 -0.65
N ARG A 88 4.70 -10.32 0.42
CA ARG A 88 4.50 -11.06 1.67
C ARG A 88 3.32 -12.03 1.65
N ASN A 89 2.27 -11.75 0.88
CA ASN A 89 1.09 -12.62 0.77
C ASN A 89 1.33 -13.76 -0.24
N ILE A 90 2.15 -13.53 -1.28
CA ILE A 90 2.62 -14.60 -2.19
C ILE A 90 3.42 -15.69 -1.44
N LEU A 91 4.03 -15.39 -0.30
CA LEU A 91 4.68 -16.37 0.58
C LEU A 91 3.69 -17.34 1.28
N CYS A 92 2.37 -17.12 1.18
CA CYS A 92 1.34 -17.97 1.78
C CYS A 92 0.24 -18.40 0.78
N GLN A 93 0.59 -18.73 -0.47
CA GLN A 93 -0.24 -19.57 -1.33
C GLN A 93 0.58 -20.80 -1.73
N GLY A 94 0.83 -21.65 -0.73
CA GLY A 94 1.59 -22.88 -0.85
C GLY A 94 1.13 -23.88 0.20
N SER A 95 -0.08 -24.42 0.01
CA SER A 95 -0.57 -25.68 0.58
C SER A 95 -1.84 -26.10 -0.13
#